data_AF-E8ZIJ4-F1
#
_entry.id   AF-E8ZIJ4-F1
#
_cell.length_a   1.000
_cell.length_b   1.000
_cell.length_c   1.000
_cell.angle_alpha   90.00
_cell.angle_beta   90.00
_cell.angle_gamma   90.00
#
_symmetry.space_group_name_H-M   'P 1'
#
loop_
_entity.id
_entity.type
_entity.pdbx_description
1 polymer ?
#
loop_
_entity_poly.entity_id
_entity_poly.type
_entity_poly.pdbx_seq_one_letter_code
_entity_poly.pdbx_strand_id
1 'polypeptide(L)'
;MSIGKIVLGVTGIGVTALGAWFGISKGKENDLYKEKVARFRKTAQKVNGHFKANRYYPSYRMGDPEHGIWGKKFDYFSSSDWSYYSNIFPPEARTSKEDMRDFCFKKAEENADDAKEETNLVFDTGLPPDKKFWDACISEERELR
;
A
#
# COMPACT_ATOMS: atom_id res chain seq x y z
N MET A 1 36.32 31.47 20.27
CA MET A 1 35.63 30.94 19.07
C MET A 1 34.49 30.05 19.54
N SER A 2 33.24 30.39 19.22
CA SER A 2 32.04 29.70 19.70
C SER A 2 31.76 28.42 18.92
N ILE A 3 31.42 27.37 19.65
CA ILE A 3 30.94 26.08 19.14
C ILE A 3 29.50 26.28 18.64
N GLY A 4 29.32 26.08 17.33
CA GLY A 4 28.03 26.18 16.65
C GLY A 4 27.08 25.08 17.08
N LYS A 5 25.87 25.49 17.45
CA LYS A 5 24.75 24.69 17.96
C LYS A 5 24.27 23.67 16.91
N ILE A 6 24.13 22.41 17.31
CA ILE A 6 23.39 21.38 16.57
C ILE A 6 21.90 21.72 16.69
N VAL A 7 21.30 22.10 15.56
CA VAL A 7 19.86 22.30 15.42
C VAL A 7 19.20 20.92 15.31
N LEU A 8 18.49 20.51 16.36
CA LEU A 8 17.49 19.45 16.32
C LEU A 8 16.26 19.99 15.58
N GLY A 9 16.25 19.81 14.26
CA GLY A 9 15.12 20.12 13.38
C GLY A 9 14.35 18.86 13.01
N VAL A 10 13.13 18.77 13.54
CA VAL A 10 12.12 17.77 13.19
C VAL A 10 11.78 17.85 11.69
N THR A 11 12.00 16.76 10.96
CA THR A 11 11.19 16.32 9.80
C THR A 11 11.44 14.81 9.66
N GLY A 12 10.46 14.03 10.09
CA GLY A 12 10.56 12.59 10.23
C GLY A 12 10.72 11.86 8.90
N ILE A 13 11.97 11.52 8.59
CA ILE A 13 12.42 10.24 8.03
C ILE A 13 11.64 9.75 6.79
N GLY A 14 11.97 10.33 5.64
CA GLY A 14 12.00 9.57 4.39
C GLY A 14 13.25 8.69 4.36
N VAL A 15 13.24 7.55 5.06
CA VAL A 15 14.26 6.51 4.80
C VAL A 15 13.82 5.75 3.56
N THR A 16 14.60 5.97 2.51
CA THR A 16 14.98 5.02 1.46
C THR A 16 15.12 3.59 2.02
N ALA A 17 13.99 2.88 2.14
CA ALA A 17 13.93 1.49 2.59
C ALA A 17 14.29 0.48 1.48
N LEU A 18 15.18 0.84 0.56
CA LEU A 18 15.62 -0.04 -0.53
C LEU A 18 17.13 -0.34 -0.53
N GLY A 19 17.90 0.08 0.50
CA GLY A 19 19.38 0.00 0.43
C GLY A 19 20.14 -0.54 1.64
N ALA A 20 19.50 -0.88 2.77
CA ALA A 20 20.22 -1.19 4.01
C ALA A 20 20.01 -2.61 4.53
N TRP A 21 20.24 -3.65 3.70
CA TRP A 21 20.22 -5.04 4.16
C TRP A 21 21.58 -5.67 4.50
N PHE A 22 22.69 -4.96 4.34
CA PHE A 22 24.00 -5.46 4.78
C PHE A 22 24.25 -5.12 6.26
N GLY A 23 23.88 -6.04 7.15
CA GLY A 23 24.36 -6.06 8.56
C GLY A 23 23.32 -6.07 9.67
N ILE A 24 22.03 -6.23 9.36
CA ILE A 24 20.98 -6.29 10.38
C ILE A 24 20.84 -7.74 10.89
N SER A 25 20.87 -7.93 12.21
CA SER A 25 20.67 -9.24 12.82
C SER A 25 19.24 -9.74 12.62
N LYS A 26 19.05 -11.06 12.47
CA LYS A 26 17.73 -11.69 12.23
C LYS A 26 16.62 -11.24 13.20
N GLY A 27 16.98 -10.91 14.44
CA GLY A 27 16.03 -10.39 15.44
C GLY A 27 15.47 -9.02 15.04
N LYS A 28 16.34 -8.09 14.62
CA LYS A 28 15.94 -6.76 14.16
C LYS A 28 15.16 -6.82 12.84
N GLU A 29 15.50 -7.74 11.95
CA GLU A 29 14.74 -7.97 10.70
C GLU A 29 13.29 -8.39 10.99
N ASN A 30 13.08 -9.30 11.96
CA ASN A 30 11.75 -9.72 12.38
C ASN A 30 10.95 -8.58 13.01
N ASP A 31 11.60 -7.74 13.83
CA ASP A 31 10.94 -6.59 14.45
C ASP A 31 10.53 -5.55 13.41
N LEU A 32 11.39 -5.25 12.43
CA LEU A 32 11.07 -4.36 11.31
C LEU A 32 9.91 -4.91 10.45
N TYR A 33 9.90 -6.21 10.20
CA TYR A 33 8.81 -6.86 9.48
C TYR A 33 7.48 -6.72 10.24
N LYS A 34 7.46 -7.02 11.54
CA LYS A 34 6.27 -6.88 12.39
C LYS A 34 5.77 -5.44 12.42
N GLU A 35 6.67 -4.46 12.54
CA GLU A 35 6.31 -3.05 12.54
C GLU A 35 5.67 -2.63 11.21
N LYS A 36 6.25 -3.08 10.08
CA LYS A 36 5.71 -2.85 8.74
C LYS A 36 4.31 -3.46 8.58
N VAL A 37 4.13 -4.72 8.96
CA VAL A 37 2.82 -5.40 8.90
C VAL A 37 1.80 -4.70 9.79
N ALA A 38 2.19 -4.26 11.00
CA ALA A 38 1.30 -3.53 11.89
C ALA A 38 0.86 -2.18 11.30
N ARG A 39 1.76 -1.47 10.61
CA ARG A 39 1.45 -0.24 9.89
C ARG A 39 0.44 -0.49 8.77
N PHE A 40 0.69 -1.50 7.93
CA PHE A 40 -0.21 -1.89 6.86
C PHE A 40 -1.59 -2.29 7.38
N ARG A 41 -1.68 -3.03 8.48
CA ARG A 41 -2.95 -3.33 9.14
C ARG A 41 -3.71 -2.08 9.56
N LYS A 42 -3.03 -1.08 10.13
CA LYS A 42 -3.67 0.22 10.47
C LYS A 42 -4.17 0.95 9.23
N THR A 43 -3.40 0.95 8.14
CA THR A 43 -3.80 1.53 6.86
C THR A 43 -5.05 0.83 6.30
N ALA A 44 -5.04 -0.51 6.23
CA ALA A 44 -6.20 -1.28 5.81
C ALA A 44 -7.42 -1.00 6.69
N GLN A 45 -7.27 -0.94 8.02
CA GLN A 45 -8.36 -0.60 8.93
C GLN A 45 -8.94 0.80 8.65
N LYS A 46 -8.10 1.82 8.47
CA LYS A 46 -8.53 3.18 8.16
C LYS A 46 -9.32 3.21 6.84
N VAL A 47 -8.73 2.67 5.78
CA VAL A 47 -9.31 2.63 4.43
C VAL A 47 -10.61 1.82 4.41
N ASN A 48 -10.63 0.66 5.06
CA ASN A 48 -11.83 -0.19 5.14
C ASN A 48 -12.95 0.47 5.95
N GLY A 49 -12.60 1.24 6.99
CA GLY A 49 -13.56 2.06 7.73
C GLY A 49 -14.25 3.09 6.82
N HIS A 50 -13.48 3.71 5.93
CA HIS A 50 -14.00 4.63 4.92
C HIS A 50 -14.88 3.93 3.88
N PHE A 51 -14.41 2.83 3.28
CA PHE A 51 -15.24 2.06 2.34
C PHE A 51 -16.55 1.57 2.97
N LYS A 52 -16.51 1.09 4.22
CA LYS A 52 -17.72 0.63 4.93
C LYS A 52 -18.75 1.75 5.14
N ALA A 53 -18.29 2.98 5.29
CA ALA A 53 -19.16 4.16 5.42
C ALA A 53 -19.59 4.75 4.07
N ASN A 54 -18.96 4.34 2.96
CA ASN A 54 -19.22 4.84 1.61
C ASN A 54 -20.48 4.20 1.03
N ARG A 55 -21.35 5.02 0.42
CA ARG A 55 -22.62 4.55 -0.16
C ARG A 55 -22.45 3.70 -1.43
N TYR A 56 -21.45 4.00 -2.25
CA TYR A 56 -21.27 3.38 -3.57
C TYR A 56 -20.41 2.12 -3.52
N TYR A 57 -19.42 2.09 -2.62
CA TYR A 57 -18.45 1.00 -2.53
C TYR A 57 -18.39 0.32 -1.15
N PRO A 58 -19.54 0.00 -0.51
CA PRO A 58 -19.57 -0.54 0.83
C PRO A 58 -19.00 -1.96 0.93
N SER A 59 -18.88 -2.68 -0.19
CA SER A 59 -18.36 -4.05 -0.26
C SER A 59 -16.86 -4.14 -0.55
N TYR A 60 -16.17 -3.04 -0.84
CA TYR A 60 -14.76 -3.08 -1.18
C TYR A 60 -13.87 -2.93 0.05
N ARG A 61 -12.75 -3.66 0.04
CA ARG A 61 -11.80 -3.69 1.16
C ARG A 61 -10.38 -3.87 0.65
N MET A 62 -9.44 -3.28 1.38
CA MET A 62 -8.05 -3.69 1.35
C MET A 62 -7.87 -4.94 2.22
N GLY A 63 -7.26 -5.98 1.65
CA GLY A 63 -6.99 -7.23 2.37
C GLY A 63 -5.94 -7.06 3.47
N ASP A 64 -5.96 -7.93 4.48
CA ASP A 64 -4.88 -7.98 5.47
C ASP A 64 -3.53 -8.19 4.75
N PRO A 65 -2.42 -7.53 5.15
CA PRO A 65 -1.13 -7.65 4.48
C PRO A 65 -0.57 -9.08 4.40
N GLU A 66 -1.04 -9.99 5.24
CA GLU A 66 -0.66 -11.41 5.23
C GLU A 66 -1.73 -12.30 4.57
N HIS A 67 -2.81 -11.71 4.02
CA HIS A 67 -3.88 -12.46 3.36
C HIS A 67 -3.43 -13.05 2.02
N GLY A 68 -3.92 -14.26 1.69
CA GLY A 68 -3.58 -14.96 0.45
C GLY A 68 -4.04 -14.28 -0.84
N ILE A 69 -4.92 -13.28 -0.74
CA ILE A 69 -5.41 -12.50 -1.90
C ILE A 69 -4.28 -11.80 -2.65
N TRP A 70 -3.22 -11.38 -1.95
CA TRP A 70 -2.07 -10.72 -2.57
C TRP A 70 -1.33 -11.65 -3.53
N GLY A 71 -1.24 -12.95 -3.19
CA GLY A 71 -0.73 -13.97 -4.11
C GLY A 71 -1.63 -14.12 -5.33
N LYS A 72 -2.94 -14.30 -5.12
CA LYS A 72 -3.91 -14.43 -6.22
C LYS A 72 -3.88 -13.24 -7.19
N LYS A 73 -3.80 -12.01 -6.66
CA LYS A 73 -3.69 -10.79 -7.46
C LYS A 73 -2.38 -10.74 -8.24
N PHE A 74 -1.26 -11.04 -7.58
CA PHE A 74 0.05 -11.06 -8.23
C PHE A 74 0.09 -12.06 -9.39
N ASP A 75 -0.43 -13.28 -9.17
CA ASP A 75 -0.51 -14.32 -10.20
C ASP A 75 -1.41 -13.89 -11.36
N TYR A 76 -2.56 -13.29 -11.07
CA TYR A 76 -3.47 -12.76 -12.07
C TYR A 76 -2.80 -11.67 -12.94
N PHE A 77 -2.17 -10.67 -12.32
CA PHE A 77 -1.49 -9.61 -13.07
C PHE A 77 -0.31 -10.15 -13.87
N SER A 78 0.47 -11.05 -13.28
CA SER A 78 1.61 -11.70 -13.95
C SER A 78 1.16 -12.54 -15.15
N SER A 79 0.02 -13.23 -15.07
CA SER A 79 -0.51 -14.02 -16.19
C SER A 79 -0.86 -13.19 -17.43
N SER A 80 -1.13 -11.89 -17.24
CA SER A 80 -1.39 -10.91 -18.30
C SER A 80 -0.14 -10.14 -18.76
N ASP A 81 1.03 -10.57 -18.28
CA ASP A 81 2.31 -9.84 -18.41
C ASP A 81 2.20 -8.37 -17.99
N TRP A 82 1.34 -8.10 -17.00
CA TRP A 82 1.07 -6.75 -16.47
C TRP A 82 0.58 -5.74 -17.50
N SER A 83 0.18 -6.15 -18.70
CA SER A 83 -0.14 -5.28 -19.84
C SER A 83 -1.12 -4.15 -19.48
N TYR A 84 -2.26 -4.50 -18.85
CA TYR A 84 -3.26 -3.54 -18.38
C TYR A 84 -2.82 -2.74 -17.14
N TYR A 85 -1.93 -3.30 -16.32
CA TYR A 85 -1.54 -2.75 -15.01
C TYR A 85 -0.19 -2.03 -15.03
N SER A 86 0.47 -1.99 -16.18
CA SER A 86 1.83 -1.49 -16.35
C SER A 86 1.96 0.02 -16.12
N ASN A 87 0.87 0.75 -16.28
CA ASN A 87 0.75 2.17 -15.96
C ASN A 87 0.48 2.44 -14.48
N ILE A 88 0.04 1.43 -13.72
CA ILE A 88 -0.27 1.54 -12.29
C ILE A 88 0.94 1.10 -11.47
N PHE A 89 1.48 -0.08 -11.74
CA PHE A 89 2.59 -0.64 -11.00
C PHE A 89 3.91 -0.33 -11.70
N PRO A 90 4.87 0.34 -11.05
CA PRO A 90 6.21 0.51 -11.61
C PRO A 90 6.95 -0.85 -11.63
N PRO A 91 8.04 -1.00 -12.41
CA PRO A 91 8.73 -2.28 -12.58
C PRO A 91 9.13 -2.96 -11.26
N GLU A 92 9.57 -2.18 -10.27
CA GLU A 92 9.95 -2.66 -8.95
C GLU A 92 8.79 -3.23 -8.13
N ALA A 93 7.54 -2.89 -8.44
CA ALA A 93 6.37 -3.45 -7.77
C ALA A 93 5.89 -4.77 -8.41
N ARG A 94 6.49 -5.18 -9.53
CA ARG A 94 6.11 -6.38 -10.30
C ARG A 94 7.02 -7.58 -10.05
N THR A 95 8.06 -7.40 -9.25
CA THR A 95 9.09 -8.41 -8.97
C THR A 95 8.63 -9.51 -8.04
N SER A 96 7.74 -9.20 -7.09
CA SER A 96 7.20 -10.18 -6.15
C SER A 96 5.82 -9.77 -5.63
N LYS A 97 5.10 -10.73 -5.04
CA LYS A 97 3.83 -10.45 -4.34
C LYS A 97 4.03 -9.47 -3.19
N GLU A 98 5.18 -9.53 -2.51
CA GLU A 98 5.53 -8.62 -1.43
C GLU A 98 5.69 -7.20 -1.97
N ASP A 99 6.43 -7.01 -3.05
CA ASP A 99 6.68 -5.69 -3.64
C ASP A 99 5.37 -5.07 -4.17
N MET A 100 4.53 -5.87 -4.82
CA MET A 100 3.21 -5.44 -5.28
C MET A 100 2.31 -5.02 -4.12
N ARG A 101 2.24 -5.84 -3.06
CA ARG A 101 1.47 -5.53 -1.86
C ARG A 101 1.99 -4.25 -1.21
N ASP A 102 3.30 -4.12 -1.06
CA ASP A 102 3.93 -2.98 -0.40
C ASP A 102 3.68 -1.69 -1.17
N PHE A 103 3.71 -1.75 -2.51
CA PHE A 103 3.29 -0.65 -3.37
C PHE A 103 1.84 -0.24 -3.10
N CYS A 104 0.93 -1.22 -3.04
CA CYS A 104 -0.49 -0.96 -2.76
C CYS A 104 -0.69 -0.28 -1.39
N PHE A 105 -0.02 -0.76 -0.33
CA PHE A 105 -0.11 -0.13 0.99
C PHE A 105 0.50 1.26 1.03
N LYS A 106 1.65 1.46 0.38
CA LYS A 106 2.27 2.78 0.28
C LYS A 106 1.33 3.78 -0.41
N LYS A 107 0.72 3.38 -1.53
CA LYS A 107 -0.25 4.22 -2.24
C LYS A 107 -1.50 4.49 -1.41
N ALA A 108 -2.00 3.47 -0.70
CA ALA A 108 -3.11 3.64 0.21
C ALA A 108 -2.77 4.57 1.40
N GLU A 109 -1.54 4.58 1.90
CA GLU A 109 -1.08 5.51 2.94
C GLU A 109 -1.02 6.95 2.42
N GLU A 110 -0.41 7.16 1.24
CA GLU A 110 -0.30 8.45 0.56
C GLU A 110 -1.67 9.06 0.24
N ASN A 111 -2.67 8.21 -0.06
CA ASN A 111 -3.98 8.62 -0.55
C ASN A 111 -5.12 8.18 0.38
N ALA A 112 -4.84 7.90 1.66
CA ALA A 112 -5.84 7.35 2.59
C ALA A 112 -7.10 8.22 2.74
N ASP A 113 -6.96 9.52 2.44
CA ASP A 113 -8.02 10.50 2.54
C ASP A 113 -8.92 10.53 1.29
N ASP A 114 -8.49 9.97 0.15
CA ASP A 114 -9.37 9.74 -1.00
C ASP A 114 -10.58 8.91 -0.62
N ALA A 115 -10.39 7.96 0.29
CA ALA A 115 -11.47 7.08 0.73
C ALA A 115 -12.57 7.81 1.51
N LYS A 116 -12.30 9.01 2.04
CA LYS A 116 -13.29 9.83 2.77
C LYS A 116 -14.35 10.44 1.85
N GLU A 117 -14.00 10.74 0.62
CA GLU A 117 -14.89 11.43 -0.32
C GLU A 117 -15.44 10.45 -1.34
N GLU A 118 -16.77 10.32 -1.40
CA GLU A 118 -17.45 9.34 -2.24
C GLU A 118 -17.12 9.49 -3.73
N THR A 119 -16.80 10.71 -4.17
CA THR A 119 -16.48 11.06 -5.57
C THR A 119 -15.05 10.69 -5.98
N ASN A 120 -14.15 10.41 -5.03
CA ASN A 120 -12.74 10.12 -5.33
C ASN A 120 -12.46 8.65 -5.63
N LEU A 121 -13.45 7.78 -5.38
CA LEU A 121 -13.35 6.33 -5.55
C LEU A 121 -14.26 5.81 -6.66
N VAL A 122 -14.71 6.66 -7.60
CA VAL A 122 -15.64 6.21 -8.65
C VAL A 122 -14.93 5.28 -9.65
N PHE A 123 -15.02 3.97 -9.39
CA PHE A 123 -14.40 2.93 -10.22
C PHE A 123 -15.04 2.83 -11.62
N ASP A 124 -16.28 3.31 -11.79
CA ASP A 124 -17.12 3.11 -12.98
C ASP A 124 -16.92 4.16 -14.10
N THR A 125 -16.49 5.39 -13.77
CA THR A 125 -16.23 6.46 -14.75
C THR A 125 -14.75 6.62 -15.10
N GLY A 126 -13.92 5.69 -14.61
CA GLY A 126 -12.47 5.76 -14.71
C GLY A 126 -11.89 6.67 -13.63
N LEU A 127 -11.12 6.08 -12.73
CA LEU A 127 -10.34 6.84 -11.76
C LEU A 127 -9.30 7.72 -12.46
N PRO A 128 -9.03 8.93 -11.96
CA PRO A 128 -7.92 9.72 -12.47
C PRO A 128 -6.61 8.91 -12.33
N PRO A 129 -5.62 9.13 -13.21
CA PRO A 129 -4.46 8.24 -13.34
C PRO A 129 -3.73 7.93 -12.03
N ASP A 130 -3.66 8.91 -11.13
CA ASP A 130 -3.07 8.83 -9.78
C ASP A 130 -3.86 7.97 -8.80
N LYS A 131 -5.17 7.74 -9.04
CA LYS A 131 -6.07 6.95 -8.18
C LYS A 131 -6.35 5.55 -8.71
N LYS A 132 -5.95 5.23 -9.95
CA LYS A 132 -6.17 3.91 -10.57
C LYS A 132 -5.59 2.74 -9.77
N PHE A 133 -4.64 2.98 -8.87
CA PHE A 133 -4.14 1.94 -7.98
C PHE A 133 -5.24 1.35 -7.10
N TRP A 134 -6.29 2.11 -6.75
CA TRP A 134 -7.38 1.59 -5.93
C TRP A 134 -8.04 0.37 -6.57
N ASP A 135 -8.30 0.41 -7.89
CA ASP A 135 -8.91 -0.69 -8.65
C ASP A 135 -8.07 -1.98 -8.57
N ALA A 136 -6.74 -1.84 -8.62
CA ALA A 136 -5.85 -2.98 -8.51
C ALA A 136 -5.63 -3.47 -7.06
N CYS A 137 -5.64 -2.54 -6.09
CA CYS A 137 -5.18 -2.79 -4.73
C CYS A 137 -6.29 -3.16 -3.73
N ILE A 138 -7.57 -2.95 -4.08
CA ILE A 138 -8.71 -3.40 -3.27
C ILE A 138 -9.33 -4.66 -3.86
N SER A 139 -10.13 -5.34 -3.06
CA SER A 139 -10.91 -6.52 -3.47
C SER A 139 -12.32 -6.38 -2.94
N GLU A 140 -13.26 -7.09 -3.55
CA GLU A 140 -14.56 -7.25 -2.92
C GLU A 140 -14.43 -8.10 -1.65
N GLU A 141 -15.23 -7.79 -0.62
CA GLU A 141 -15.18 -8.48 0.68
C GLU A 141 -15.39 -10.00 0.54
N ARG A 142 -16.16 -10.44 -0.47
CA ARG A 142 -16.37 -11.87 -0.78
C ARG A 142 -15.09 -12.60 -1.20
N GLU A 143 -14.11 -11.91 -1.77
CA GLU A 143 -12.83 -12.48 -2.19
C GLU A 143 -11.84 -12.64 -1.03
N LEU A 144 -12.18 -12.03 0.12
CA LEU A 144 -11.39 -12.03 1.35
C LEU A 144 -11.91 -13.04 2.39
N ARG A 145 -12.89 -13.86 2.04
CA ARG A 145 -13.41 -14.96 2.86
C ARG A 145 -12.82 -16.28 2.40
#